data_AF-A0A1M3BGB8-F1
#
_entry.id   AF-A0A1M3BGB8-F1
#
_cell.length_a   1.000
_cell.length_b   1.000
_cell.length_c   1.000
_cell.angle_alpha   90.00
_cell.angle_beta   90.00
_cell.angle_gamma   90.00
#
_symmetry.space_group_name_H-M   'P 1'
#
loop_
_entity.id
_entity.type
_entity.pdbx_description
1 polymer ?
#
loop_
_entity_poly.entity_id
_entity_poly.type
_entity_poly.pdbx_seq_one_letter_code
_entity_poly.pdbx_strand_id
1 'polypeptide(L)'
;MEDAAHQILRGRSSDLFKNSLVLPAAWSLTQTIEIDATVAASDIRRELGGQVENNQIREALERLEKVGALRKLPHAGRPNPHVWVRQTHPFWGFVETWVEILTKDDARQ
;
A
#
# COMPACT_ATOMS: atom_id res chain seq x y z
N MET A 1 -4.99 -15.05 10.71
CA MET A 1 -4.82 -15.13 9.24
C MET A 1 -4.25 -13.84 8.67
N GLU A 2 -4.70 -12.65 9.08
CA GLU A 2 -4.12 -11.36 8.64
C GLU A 2 -2.61 -11.21 8.89
N ASP A 3 -2.10 -11.70 10.01
CA ASP A 3 -0.68 -11.56 10.37
C ASP A 3 0.28 -12.33 9.44
N ALA A 4 -0.09 -13.52 8.97
CA ALA A 4 0.74 -14.33 8.09
C ALA A 4 0.84 -13.70 6.68
N ALA A 5 -0.29 -13.28 6.13
CA ALA A 5 -0.35 -12.55 4.85
C ALA A 5 0.50 -11.27 4.90
N HIS A 6 0.41 -10.49 5.99
CA HIS A 6 1.22 -9.29 6.17
C HIS A 6 2.72 -9.57 6.26
N GLN A 7 3.16 -10.63 6.94
CA GLN A 7 4.57 -11.00 7.01
C GLN A 7 5.12 -11.41 5.64
N ILE A 8 4.36 -12.22 4.89
CA ILE A 8 4.74 -12.65 3.53
C ILE A 8 4.83 -11.44 2.58
N LEU A 9 3.84 -10.54 2.63
CA LEU A 9 3.83 -9.31 1.84
C LEU A 9 5.02 -8.41 2.17
N ARG A 10 5.41 -8.30 3.45
CA ARG A 10 6.58 -7.52 3.86
C ARG A 10 7.88 -8.05 3.25
N GLY A 11 8.08 -9.37 3.25
CA GLY A 11 9.24 -10.01 2.63
C GLY A 11 9.33 -9.71 1.13
N ARG A 12 8.26 -9.99 0.38
CA ARG A 12 8.20 -9.74 -1.07
C ARG A 12 8.31 -8.27 -1.44
N SER A 13 7.73 -7.40 -0.62
CA SER A 13 7.83 -5.96 -0.80
C SER A 13 9.29 -5.49 -0.73
N SER A 14 10.06 -6.04 0.22
CA SER A 14 11.49 -5.78 0.33
C SER A 14 12.25 -6.22 -0.92
N ASP A 15 11.95 -7.39 -1.47
CA ASP A 15 12.64 -7.93 -2.65
C ASP A 15 12.43 -7.05 -3.89
N LEU A 16 11.15 -6.74 -4.18
CA LEU A 16 10.72 -6.05 -5.39
C LEU A 16 10.96 -4.54 -5.34
N PHE A 17 10.65 -3.92 -4.20
CA PHE A 17 10.64 -2.46 -4.08
C PHE A 17 11.80 -1.94 -3.25
N LYS A 18 12.60 -2.77 -2.58
CA LYS A 18 13.58 -2.36 -1.55
C LYS A 18 12.94 -1.56 -0.41
N ASN A 19 11.69 -1.87 -0.10
CA ASN A 19 10.92 -1.32 1.02
C ASN A 19 9.84 -2.32 1.40
N SER A 20 9.76 -2.69 2.67
CA SER A 20 8.90 -3.75 3.17
C SER A 20 7.41 -3.37 3.27
N LEU A 21 7.03 -2.13 2.97
CA LEU A 21 5.68 -1.61 3.19
C LEU A 21 4.93 -1.28 1.91
N VAL A 22 5.58 -1.28 0.74
CA VAL A 22 4.90 -1.01 -0.55
C VAL A 22 3.74 -1.96 -0.80
N LEU A 23 3.96 -3.28 -0.72
CA LEU A 23 2.88 -4.25 -0.93
C LEU A 23 1.85 -4.26 0.21
N PRO A 24 2.22 -4.23 1.51
CA PRO A 24 1.23 -4.07 2.59
C PRO A 24 0.36 -2.82 2.43
N ALA A 25 0.95 -1.67 2.10
CA ALA A 25 0.20 -0.44 1.86
C ALA A 25 -0.70 -0.56 0.62
N ALA A 26 -0.20 -1.16 -0.46
CA ALA A 26 -0.97 -1.40 -1.67
C ALA A 26 -2.17 -2.32 -1.42
N TRP A 27 -1.99 -3.39 -0.65
CA TRP A 27 -3.08 -4.30 -0.29
C TRP A 27 -4.12 -3.61 0.58
N SER A 28 -3.70 -2.85 1.60
CA SER A 28 -4.63 -2.04 2.39
C SER A 28 -5.46 -1.11 1.50
N LEU A 29 -4.81 -0.43 0.52
CA LEU A 29 -5.51 0.44 -0.43
C LEU A 29 -6.52 -0.30 -1.31
N THR A 30 -6.26 -1.53 -1.75
CA THR A 30 -7.24 -2.28 -2.54
C THR A 30 -8.46 -2.69 -1.72
N GLN A 31 -8.30 -2.87 -0.41
CA GLN A 31 -9.40 -3.24 0.50
C GLN A 31 -10.23 -2.04 0.96
N THR A 32 -9.62 -0.87 1.15
CA THR A 32 -10.28 0.23 1.89
C THR A 32 -10.56 1.48 1.06
N ILE A 33 -9.94 1.64 -0.11
CA ILE A 33 -10.00 2.87 -0.90
C ILE A 33 -10.44 2.59 -2.34
N GLU A 34 -11.56 3.20 -2.73
CA GLU A 34 -12.04 3.19 -4.12
C GLU A 34 -11.06 3.88 -5.07
N ILE A 35 -11.17 3.58 -6.37
CA ILE A 35 -10.43 4.32 -7.39
C ILE A 35 -10.85 5.80 -7.33
N ASP A 36 -9.90 6.71 -7.56
CA ASP A 36 -10.06 8.17 -7.47
C ASP A 36 -10.37 8.74 -6.07
N ALA A 37 -10.44 7.89 -5.03
CA ALA A 37 -10.52 8.36 -3.65
C ALA A 37 -9.15 8.85 -3.15
N THR A 38 -9.19 9.82 -2.23
CA THR A 38 -7.99 10.42 -1.62
C THR A 38 -7.55 9.58 -0.42
N VAL A 39 -6.24 9.42 -0.28
CA VAL A 39 -5.60 8.71 0.82
C VAL A 39 -4.47 9.51 1.45
N ALA A 40 -4.37 9.46 2.77
CA ALA A 40 -3.23 9.94 3.54
C ALA A 40 -2.46 8.79 4.20
N ALA A 41 -1.20 9.05 4.56
CA ALA A 41 -0.37 8.08 5.29
C ALA A 41 -1.01 7.65 6.63
N SER A 42 -1.75 8.54 7.28
CA SER A 42 -2.48 8.25 8.52
C SER A 42 -3.60 7.22 8.34
N ASP A 43 -4.25 7.18 7.17
CA ASP A 43 -5.31 6.21 6.90
C ASP A 43 -4.71 4.80 6.82
N ILE A 44 -3.64 4.64 6.04
CA ILE A 44 -2.92 3.37 5.93
C ILE A 44 -2.30 2.95 7.26
N ARG A 45 -1.82 3.91 8.06
CA ARG A 45 -1.29 3.61 9.39
C ARG A 45 -2.36 2.98 10.28
N ARG A 46 -3.59 3.48 10.24
CA ARG A 46 -4.72 2.93 11.00
C ARG A 46 -5.03 1.51 10.53
N GLU A 47 -5.07 1.27 9.23
CA GLU A 47 -5.33 -0.07 8.66
C GLU A 47 -4.23 -1.09 9.01
N LEU A 48 -2.97 -0.64 9.10
CA LEU A 48 -1.84 -1.48 9.53
C LEU A 48 -1.70 -1.59 11.06
N GLY A 49 -2.76 -1.27 11.82
CA GLY A 49 -2.79 -1.42 13.28
C GLY A 49 -1.92 -0.42 14.05
N GLY A 50 -1.49 0.68 13.43
CA GLY A 50 -0.75 1.77 14.07
C GLY A 50 0.72 1.49 14.39
N GLN A 51 1.20 0.28 14.12
CA GLN A 51 2.55 -0.20 14.49
C GLN A 51 3.69 0.34 13.60
N VAL A 52 3.34 1.01 12.50
CA VAL A 52 4.31 1.52 11.53
C VAL A 52 4.32 3.05 11.57
N GLU A 53 5.52 3.62 11.51
CA GLU A 53 5.70 5.07 11.52
C GLU A 53 5.16 5.72 10.23
N ASN A 54 4.52 6.88 10.37
CA ASN A 54 3.95 7.63 9.25
C ASN A 54 4.97 7.93 8.15
N ASN A 55 6.23 8.17 8.51
CA ASN A 55 7.30 8.41 7.54
C ASN A 55 7.59 7.20 6.66
N GLN A 56 7.57 5.99 7.23
CA GLN A 56 7.82 4.76 6.48
C GLN A 56 6.66 4.43 5.51
N ILE A 57 5.44 4.73 5.94
CA ILE A 57 4.25 4.62 5.09
C ILE A 57 4.30 5.66 3.97
N ARG A 58 4.67 6.90 4.29
CA ARG A 58 4.87 7.94 3.27
C ARG A 58 5.86 7.50 2.19
N GLU A 59 7.00 6.94 2.58
CA GLU A 59 7.97 6.41 1.62
C GLU A 59 7.38 5.30 0.73
N ALA A 60 6.52 4.44 1.28
CA ALA A 60 5.82 3.43 0.51
C ALA A 60 4.83 4.05 -0.50
N LEU A 61 4.06 5.07 -0.08
CA LEU A 61 3.14 5.80 -0.96
C LEU A 61 3.89 6.57 -2.06
N GLU A 62 5.05 7.16 -1.75
CA GLU A 62 5.92 7.81 -2.74
C GLU A 62 6.49 6.81 -3.76
N ARG A 63 6.72 5.55 -3.37
CA ARG A 63 7.10 4.49 -4.32
C ARG A 63 5.93 4.05 -5.19
N LEU A 64 4.72 3.96 -4.61
CA LEU A 64 3.50 3.71 -5.37
C LEU A 64 3.18 4.83 -6.36
N GLU A 65 3.52 6.07 -6.02
CA GLU A 65 3.46 7.21 -6.94
C GLU A 65 4.45 7.06 -8.09
N LYS A 66 5.71 6.67 -7.81
CA LYS A 66 6.75 6.47 -8.84
C LYS A 66 6.38 5.38 -9.86
N VAL A 67 5.60 4.37 -9.46
CA VAL A 67 5.12 3.32 -10.38
C VAL A 67 3.81 3.69 -11.08
N GLY A 68 3.29 4.90 -10.88
CA GLY A 68 2.06 5.38 -11.51
C GLY A 68 0.76 4.85 -10.90
N ALA A 69 0.84 4.05 -9.83
CA ALA A 69 -0.34 3.53 -9.15
C ALA A 69 -1.06 4.62 -8.34
N LEU A 70 -0.31 5.55 -7.77
CA LEU A 70 -0.83 6.73 -7.06
C LEU A 70 -0.45 8.01 -7.78
N ARG A 71 -1.26 9.05 -7.58
CA ARG A 71 -0.92 10.43 -7.96
C ARG A 71 -0.97 11.31 -6.74
N LYS A 72 0.14 11.98 -6.42
CA LYS A 72 0.18 12.97 -5.34
C LYS A 72 -0.57 14.22 -5.77
N LEU A 73 -1.43 14.73 -4.89
CA LEU A 73 -2.15 15.97 -5.17
C LEU A 73 -1.31 17.19 -4.74
N PRO A 74 -1.36 18.29 -5.53
CA PRO A 74 -0.80 19.57 -5.10
C PRO A 74 -1.60 20.11 -3.92
N HIS A 75 -0.94 20.77 -2.96
CA HIS A 75 -1.61 21.28 -1.76
C HIS A 75 -1.58 22.81 -1.71
N ALA A 76 -2.73 23.42 -1.43
CA ALA A 76 -2.85 24.85 -1.17
C ALA A 76 -2.83 25.11 0.35
N GLY A 77 -1.77 25.74 0.86
CA GLY A 77 -1.84 26.50 2.12
C GLY A 77 -1.56 25.79 3.45
N ARG A 78 -1.12 24.51 3.49
CA ARG A 78 -0.57 23.91 4.73
C ARG A 78 0.79 23.24 4.50
N PRO A 79 1.72 23.32 5.47
CA PRO A 79 3.09 22.88 5.27
C PRO A 79 3.30 21.37 5.15
N ASN A 80 2.33 20.48 5.44
CA ASN A 80 2.56 19.01 5.41
C ASN A 80 1.29 18.10 5.38
N PRO A 81 0.39 18.20 4.40
CA PRO A 81 -0.46 17.03 4.10
C PRO A 81 -0.12 16.49 2.71
N HIS A 82 0.72 15.45 2.69
CA HIS A 82 0.86 14.64 1.50
C HIS A 82 -0.37 13.74 1.40
N VAL A 83 -1.16 13.98 0.36
CA VAL A 83 -2.33 13.18 0.00
C VAL A 83 -2.14 12.66 -1.42
N TRP A 84 -2.60 11.44 -1.64
CA TRP A 84 -2.53 10.76 -2.91
C TRP A 84 -3.93 10.37 -3.36
N VAL A 85 -4.09 10.19 -4.66
CA VAL A 85 -5.29 9.62 -5.25
C VAL A 85 -4.93 8.31 -5.91
N ARG A 86 -5.73 7.27 -5.66
CA ARG A 86 -5.61 5.98 -6.33
C ARG A 86 -5.93 6.14 -7.81
N GLN A 87 -5.02 5.76 -8.70
CA GLN A 87 -5.24 5.83 -10.14
C GLN A 87 -5.66 4.47 -10.69
N THR A 88 -6.42 4.45 -11.77
CA THR A 88 -6.62 3.21 -12.55
C THR A 88 -5.28 2.77 -13.14
N HIS A 89 -4.73 1.65 -12.66
CA HIS A 89 -3.42 1.17 -13.07
C HIS A 89 -3.35 -0.37 -13.00
N PRO A 90 -2.66 -1.05 -13.95
CA PRO A 90 -2.52 -2.52 -13.94
C PRO A 90 -1.86 -3.09 -12.69
N PHE A 91 -1.10 -2.25 -11.97
CA PHE A 91 -0.46 -2.61 -10.70
C PHE A 91 -1.45 -3.18 -9.67
N TRP A 92 -2.69 -2.70 -9.63
CA TRP A 92 -3.66 -3.19 -8.65
C TRP A 92 -4.06 -4.64 -8.89
N GLY A 93 -4.31 -5.01 -10.15
CA GLY A 93 -4.58 -6.42 -10.49
C GLY A 93 -3.39 -7.33 -10.21
N PHE A 94 -2.15 -6.82 -10.38
CA PHE A 94 -0.94 -7.54 -9.97
C PHE A 94 -0.91 -7.79 -8.46
N VAL A 95 -1.20 -6.77 -7.64
CA VAL A 95 -1.25 -6.91 -6.17
C VAL A 95 -2.33 -7.91 -5.74
N GLU A 96 -3.54 -7.81 -6.30
CA GLU A 96 -4.65 -8.71 -6.01
C GLU A 96 -4.30 -10.17 -6.37
N THR A 97 -3.74 -10.39 -7.56
CA THR A 97 -3.29 -11.72 -8.01
C THR A 97 -2.24 -12.31 -7.06
N TRP A 98 -1.26 -11.49 -6.64
CA TRP A 98 -0.23 -11.95 -5.70
C TRP A 98 -0.82 -12.34 -4.36
N VAL A 99 -1.73 -11.54 -3.81
CA VAL A 99 -2.37 -11.86 -2.53
C VAL A 99 -3.22 -13.12 -2.65
N GLU A 100 -3.93 -13.31 -3.75
CA GLU A 100 -4.71 -14.53 -4.01
C GLU A 100 -3.82 -15.78 -4.07
N ILE A 101 -2.67 -15.71 -4.76
CA ILE A 101 -1.70 -16.82 -4.80
C ILE A 101 -1.19 -17.13 -3.40
N LEU A 102 -0.76 -16.10 -2.66
CA LEU A 102 -0.18 -16.26 -1.33
C LEU A 102 -1.17 -16.81 -0.29
N THR A 103 -2.44 -16.41 -0.37
CA THR A 103 -3.49 -16.91 0.53
C THR A 103 -3.95 -18.33 0.18
N LYS A 104 -3.89 -18.73 -1.09
CA LYS A 104 -4.19 -20.11 -1.52
C LYS A 104 -3.09 -21.11 -1.20
N ASP A 105 -1.83 -20.70 -1.26
CA ASP A 105 -0.70 -21.58 -0.92
C ASP A 105 -0.63 -21.85 0.59
N ASP A 106 -0.98 -20.87 1.43
CA ASP A 106 -1.07 -21.04 2.90
C ASP A 106 -2.20 -22.00 3.30
N ALA A 107 -3.31 -22.04 2.53
CA ALA A 107 -4.42 -22.98 2.76
C ALA A 107 -4.10 -24.44 2.35
N ARG A 108 -2.96 -24.68 1.70
CA ARG A 108 -2.53 -26.01 1.21
C ARG A 108 -1.40 -26.61 2.03
N GLN A 109 -0.86 -25.88 3.02
CA GLN A 109 0.11 -26.37 4.00
C GLN A 109 -0.57 -26.69 5.33
#